data_AF-A0A6I8PFJ7-F1
#
_entry.id   AF-A0A6I8PFJ7-F1
#
_cell.length_a   1.000
_cell.length_b   1.000
_cell.length_c   1.000
_cell.angle_alpha   90.00
_cell.angle_beta   90.00
_cell.angle_gamma   90.00
#
_symmetry.space_group_name_H-M   'P 1'
#
loop_
_entity.id
_entity.type
_entity.pdbx_description
1 polymer ?
#
loop_
_entity_poly.entity_id
_entity_poly.type
_entity_poly.pdbx_seq_one_letter_code
_entity_poly.pdbx_strand_id
1 'polypeptide(L)'
;MTLPQRACGLGFPLVLPGRASVPLFPPGEALPFPPPAGSTSGSGLAQPGPAAELGMAGSRLETVGSIFTRTRDLLRAGVMTEKPLWYDVYAAFPPLREPVFRRVRQRYGKAKALVPEILYQEDRIRAKFYSAYGSGPRAFELFNSNFKSTSQRFVEKYTELQNLGETDEEKLFGETGKALLAEGITLRRKDGAAGGGQKAAQKPMLTSLKLKALLDESQSQQGAQQEQHLESAEEQQKNLSPH
;
A
#
# COMPACT_ATOMS: atom_id res chain seq x y z
N MET A 1 -46.51 17.49 32.71
CA MET A 1 -46.20 18.82 33.28
C MET A 1 -45.51 18.62 34.61
N THR A 2 -44.22 18.96 34.70
CA THR A 2 -43.49 19.45 35.90
C THR A 2 -42.00 19.46 35.57
N LEU A 3 -41.47 20.67 35.35
CA LEU A 3 -40.04 20.97 35.51
C LEU A 3 -39.68 20.86 37.00
N PRO A 4 -38.39 20.70 37.32
CA PRO A 4 -37.74 21.86 37.92
C PRO A 4 -36.32 22.14 37.39
N GLN A 5 -36.06 23.45 37.31
CA GLN A 5 -34.76 24.07 37.14
C GLN A 5 -33.96 24.05 38.46
N ARG A 6 -32.61 24.03 38.35
CA ARG A 6 -31.60 24.75 39.17
C ARG A 6 -30.22 24.31 38.66
N ALA A 7 -29.43 25.14 37.98
CA ALA A 7 -28.69 26.34 38.40
C ALA A 7 -27.45 26.04 39.29
N CYS A 8 -26.36 26.77 39.00
CA CYS A 8 -25.03 26.83 39.63
C CYS A 8 -24.05 25.76 39.09
N GLY A 9 -22.98 26.06 38.33
CA GLY A 9 -22.18 27.28 38.28
C GLY A 9 -20.99 27.15 39.21
N LEU A 10 -19.92 26.46 38.78
CA LEU A 10 -18.57 26.58 39.35
C LEU A 10 -17.55 26.48 38.23
N GLY A 11 -16.95 27.62 37.92
CA GLY A 11 -15.85 27.75 36.98
C GLY A 11 -14.60 27.07 37.51
N PHE A 12 -13.99 26.25 36.67
CA PHE A 12 -12.65 25.73 36.90
C PHE A 12 -11.62 26.79 36.48
N PRO A 13 -10.72 27.23 37.38
CA PRO A 13 -9.67 28.18 37.01
C PRO A 13 -8.62 27.48 36.14
N LEU A 14 -8.35 28.14 35.02
CA LEU A 14 -7.34 27.81 34.03
C LEU A 14 -5.97 28.15 34.62
N VAL A 15 -5.26 27.15 35.17
CA VAL A 15 -3.91 27.32 35.70
C VAL A 15 -2.90 27.01 34.60
N LEU A 16 -2.34 28.08 34.02
CA LEU A 16 -1.18 28.04 33.13
C LEU A 16 0.11 28.03 33.99
N PRO A 17 0.98 27.03 33.87
CA PRO A 17 2.30 27.10 34.51
C PRO A 17 3.31 27.85 33.64
N GLY A 18 3.92 28.88 34.23
CA GLY A 18 5.38 29.04 34.22
C GLY A 18 6.02 29.53 32.93
N ARG A 19 5.93 30.83 32.70
CA ARG A 19 6.78 31.59 31.78
C ARG A 19 8.19 31.68 32.39
N ALA A 20 9.11 30.82 31.94
CA ALA A 20 10.51 30.90 32.32
C ALA A 20 11.14 32.18 31.74
N SER A 21 11.66 33.00 32.64
CA SER A 21 12.43 34.23 32.40
C SER A 21 13.75 33.91 31.71
N VAL A 22 13.93 34.42 30.50
CA VAL A 22 15.21 34.42 29.78
C VAL A 22 16.11 35.49 30.41
N PRO A 23 17.34 35.18 30.87
CA PRO A 23 18.27 36.19 31.34
C PRO A 23 18.78 37.03 30.16
N LEU A 24 18.58 38.33 30.29
CA LEU A 24 19.12 39.41 29.48
C LEU A 24 20.65 39.45 29.64
N PHE A 25 21.38 38.99 28.62
CA PHE A 25 22.84 39.12 28.57
C PHE A 25 23.21 40.51 28.01
N PRO A 26 24.12 41.26 28.66
CA PRO A 26 24.52 42.58 28.20
C PRO A 26 25.43 42.52 26.95
N PRO A 27 25.42 43.56 26.09
CA PRO A 27 26.24 43.62 24.90
C PRO A 27 27.71 43.91 25.27
N GLY A 28 28.56 42.90 25.12
CA GLY A 28 30.02 43.03 25.24
C GLY A 28 30.63 43.61 23.97
N GLU A 29 30.98 44.89 24.05
CA GLU A 29 32.27 45.48 23.64
C GLU A 29 32.94 44.93 22.35
N ALA A 30 32.75 45.68 21.26
CA ALA A 30 33.50 45.53 20.02
C ALA A 30 34.90 46.13 20.18
N LEU A 31 35.94 45.29 20.14
CA LEU A 31 37.33 45.72 19.96
C LEU A 31 37.69 45.71 18.46
N PRO A 32 38.31 46.79 17.95
CA PRO A 32 38.66 46.91 16.53
C PRO A 32 39.94 46.14 16.20
N PHE A 33 39.85 45.21 15.23
CA PHE A 33 41.03 44.63 14.59
C PHE A 33 41.69 45.66 13.65
N PRO A 34 43.03 45.79 13.66
CA PRO A 34 43.75 46.67 12.74
C PRO A 34 43.83 46.08 11.32
N PRO A 35 43.83 46.92 10.27
CA PRO A 35 43.99 46.46 8.89
C PRO A 35 45.46 46.12 8.57
N PRO A 36 45.75 45.08 7.78
CA PRO A 36 47.05 44.93 7.16
C PRO A 36 47.21 45.84 5.94
N ALA A 37 48.31 46.58 5.92
CA ALA A 37 48.83 47.34 4.79
C ALA A 37 49.16 46.43 3.60
N GLY A 38 48.95 46.95 2.38
CA GLY A 38 49.08 46.20 1.13
C GLY A 38 50.49 46.16 0.51
N SER A 39 50.61 45.39 -0.56
CA SER A 39 51.53 45.58 -1.69
C SER A 39 51.00 44.74 -2.88
N THR A 40 50.53 45.39 -3.95
CA THR A 40 51.19 45.58 -5.26
C THR A 40 51.56 44.32 -6.05
N SER A 41 51.09 44.34 -7.31
CA SER A 41 51.62 43.70 -8.52
C SER A 41 51.20 42.26 -8.85
N GLY A 42 50.67 42.10 -10.07
CA GLY A 42 50.39 40.80 -10.67
C GLY A 42 49.24 40.78 -11.67
N SER A 43 49.32 41.57 -12.75
CA SER A 43 48.48 41.38 -13.94
C SER A 43 48.74 40.00 -14.54
N GLY A 44 47.81 39.07 -14.34
CA GLY A 44 47.70 37.82 -15.09
C GLY A 44 46.39 37.82 -15.85
N LEU A 45 46.45 38.09 -17.16
CA LEU A 45 45.35 37.88 -18.09
C LEU A 45 44.97 36.39 -18.07
N ALA A 46 43.94 36.03 -17.31
CA ALA A 46 43.32 34.72 -17.39
C ALA A 46 42.32 34.73 -18.56
N GLN A 47 42.66 34.01 -19.63
CA GLN A 47 41.69 33.69 -20.67
C GLN A 47 40.55 32.87 -20.05
N PRO A 48 39.27 33.19 -20.30
CA PRO A 48 38.19 32.28 -19.98
C PRO A 48 38.26 31.11 -20.97
N GLY A 49 38.71 29.95 -20.48
CA GLY A 49 38.54 28.68 -21.18
C GLY A 49 37.06 28.40 -21.46
N PRO A 50 36.75 27.52 -22.43
CA PRO A 50 35.39 27.25 -22.84
C PRO A 50 34.56 26.88 -21.62
N ALA A 51 33.41 27.56 -21.46
CA ALA A 51 32.44 27.29 -20.42
C ALA A 51 32.31 25.77 -20.27
N ALA A 52 32.89 25.24 -19.19
CA ALA A 52 32.67 23.88 -18.78
C ALA A 52 31.17 23.71 -18.82
N GLU A 53 30.70 22.81 -19.68
CA GLU A 53 29.31 22.41 -19.77
C GLU A 53 28.84 22.23 -18.34
N LEU A 54 28.06 23.19 -17.83
CA LEU A 54 27.72 23.31 -16.42
C LEU A 54 26.75 22.16 -16.15
N GLY A 55 27.32 20.99 -15.84
CA GLY A 55 26.55 19.84 -15.39
C GLY A 55 25.70 20.30 -14.22
N MET A 56 24.38 20.27 -14.42
CA MET A 56 23.44 20.80 -13.44
C MET A 56 23.66 20.11 -12.09
N ALA A 57 24.15 20.86 -11.12
CA ALA A 57 24.36 20.36 -9.77
C ALA A 57 23.01 19.97 -9.17
N GLY A 58 22.86 18.68 -8.83
CA GLY A 58 21.60 18.11 -8.35
C GLY A 58 21.77 17.31 -7.07
N SER A 59 20.70 17.21 -6.27
CA SER A 59 20.69 16.41 -5.04
C SER A 59 20.14 15.00 -5.28
N ARG A 60 20.96 13.98 -5.04
CA ARG A 60 20.57 12.55 -5.10
C ARG A 60 20.12 11.97 -3.74
N LEU A 61 19.88 12.82 -2.74
CA LEU A 61 19.48 12.41 -1.37
C LEU A 61 17.98 12.07 -1.29
N GLU A 62 17.59 10.89 -1.74
CA GLU A 62 16.19 10.42 -1.77
C GLU A 62 15.53 10.25 -0.40
N THR A 63 16.32 9.98 0.64
CA THR A 63 15.81 9.76 2.00
C THR A 63 15.54 11.04 2.78
N VAL A 64 15.99 12.19 2.26
CA VAL A 64 15.95 13.49 2.94
C VAL A 64 14.89 14.37 2.27
N GLY A 65 13.79 14.63 2.98
CA GLY A 65 12.72 15.52 2.52
C GLY A 65 12.04 15.04 1.24
N SER A 66 11.50 15.98 0.47
CA SER A 66 10.93 15.73 -0.85
C SER A 66 11.83 16.28 -1.96
N ILE A 67 11.52 15.96 -3.21
CA ILE A 67 12.18 16.61 -4.35
C ILE A 67 11.92 18.12 -4.36
N PHE A 68 10.71 18.56 -3.99
CA PHE A 68 10.32 19.96 -4.05
C PHE A 68 11.11 20.80 -3.06
N THR A 69 11.23 20.36 -1.81
CA THR A 69 12.02 21.07 -0.80
C THR A 69 13.49 21.12 -1.19
N ARG A 70 14.06 20.00 -1.67
CA ARG A 70 15.47 19.94 -2.09
C ARG A 70 15.74 20.86 -3.27
N THR A 71 14.89 20.85 -4.29
CA THR A 71 15.02 21.72 -5.47
C THR A 71 14.84 23.18 -5.11
N ARG A 72 13.86 23.52 -4.26
CA ARG A 72 13.66 24.89 -3.75
C ARG A 72 14.89 25.40 -3.01
N ASP A 73 15.46 24.59 -2.13
CA ASP A 73 16.60 25.00 -1.30
C ASP A 73 17.88 25.12 -2.15
N LEU A 74 18.06 24.26 -3.17
CA LEU A 74 19.15 24.39 -4.16
C LEU A 74 19.03 25.64 -5.03
N LEU A 75 17.81 25.98 -5.48
CA LEU A 75 17.54 27.23 -6.21
C LEU A 75 17.83 28.45 -5.33
N ARG A 76 17.40 28.42 -4.06
CA ARG A 76 17.61 29.50 -3.10
C ARG A 76 19.09 29.71 -2.75
N ALA A 77 19.85 28.62 -2.66
CA ALA A 77 21.29 28.65 -2.39
C ALA A 77 22.13 29.06 -3.62
N GLY A 78 21.53 29.15 -4.81
CA GLY A 78 22.23 29.45 -6.06
C GLY A 78 23.11 28.31 -6.59
N VAL A 79 23.03 27.11 -5.99
CA VAL A 79 23.76 25.91 -6.45
C VAL A 79 23.17 25.39 -7.75
N MET A 80 21.85 25.49 -7.88
CA MET A 80 21.14 25.20 -9.12
C MET A 80 20.68 26.52 -9.72
N THR A 81 21.25 26.87 -10.88
CA THR A 81 20.98 28.13 -11.58
C THR A 81 19.69 28.07 -12.40
N GLU A 82 19.41 26.90 -12.97
CA GLU A 82 18.25 26.68 -13.84
C GLU A 82 17.09 26.05 -13.06
N LYS A 83 15.90 26.63 -13.23
CA LYS A 83 14.68 26.15 -12.62
C LYS A 83 14.07 25.02 -13.46
N PRO A 84 13.82 23.83 -12.88
CA PRO A 84 13.20 22.73 -13.60
C PRO A 84 11.79 23.09 -14.07
N LEU A 85 11.43 22.62 -15.27
CA LEU A 85 10.13 22.89 -15.89
C LEU A 85 8.93 22.52 -15.00
N TRP A 86 9.06 21.44 -14.22
CA TRP A 86 7.99 20.95 -13.34
C TRP A 86 7.81 21.80 -12.06
N TYR A 87 8.77 22.63 -11.68
CA TYR A 87 8.76 23.31 -10.37
C TYR A 87 7.58 24.26 -10.23
N ASP A 88 7.27 25.05 -11.27
CA ASP A 88 6.15 25.97 -11.27
C ASP A 88 4.80 25.27 -11.22
N VAL A 89 4.69 24.16 -11.94
CA VAL A 89 3.48 23.31 -11.92
C VAL A 89 3.24 22.76 -10.51
N TYR A 90 4.30 22.28 -9.85
CA TYR A 90 4.21 21.77 -8.49
C TYR A 90 3.88 22.87 -7.47
N ALA A 91 4.46 24.06 -7.63
CA ALA A 91 4.20 25.19 -6.74
C ALA A 91 2.76 25.72 -6.87
N ALA A 92 2.20 25.71 -8.08
CA ALA A 92 0.82 26.11 -8.33
C ALA A 92 -0.20 25.05 -7.84
N PHE A 93 0.11 23.77 -8.05
CA PHE A 93 -0.78 22.65 -7.72
C PHE A 93 -0.06 21.60 -6.86
N PRO A 94 0.20 21.91 -5.57
CA PRO A 94 0.88 20.98 -4.68
C PRO A 94 -0.01 19.75 -4.39
N PRO A 95 0.58 18.54 -4.25
CA PRO A 95 -0.18 17.35 -3.90
C PRO A 95 -0.69 17.41 -2.45
N LEU A 96 -1.79 16.70 -2.15
CA LEU A 96 -2.37 16.63 -0.80
C LEU A 96 -1.37 16.14 0.26
N ARG A 97 -0.44 15.27 -0.12
CA ARG A 97 0.61 14.77 0.73
C ARG A 97 1.94 14.88 0.01
N GLU A 98 2.90 15.50 0.68
CA GLU A 98 4.25 15.65 0.18
C GLU A 98 4.95 14.28 0.03
N PRO A 99 5.66 14.03 -1.09
CA PRO A 99 6.36 12.77 -1.35
C PRO A 99 7.67 12.71 -0.57
N VAL A 100 7.54 12.53 0.74
CA VAL A 100 8.67 12.33 1.66
C VAL A 100 8.91 10.83 1.84
N PHE A 101 10.17 10.43 1.75
CA PHE A 101 10.58 9.06 2.03
C PHE A 101 10.17 8.65 3.46
N ARG A 102 9.45 7.53 3.57
CA ARG A 102 9.10 6.92 4.86
C ARG A 102 9.51 5.46 4.84
N ARG A 103 10.38 5.06 5.77
CA ARG A 103 10.74 3.66 5.96
C ARG A 103 9.50 2.88 6.42
N VAL A 104 9.13 1.86 5.66
CA VAL A 104 8.05 0.93 6.05
C VAL A 104 8.54 0.14 7.25
N ARG A 105 7.89 0.32 8.41
CA ARG A 105 8.20 -0.42 9.63
C ARG A 105 7.21 -1.57 9.79
N GLN A 106 7.73 -2.74 10.13
CA GLN A 106 6.88 -3.86 10.53
C GLN A 106 6.16 -3.51 11.84
N ARG A 107 4.94 -4.02 11.97
CA ARG A 107 4.11 -3.86 13.17
C ARG A 107 4.39 -5.05 14.09
N TYR A 108 4.73 -4.80 15.35
CA TYR A 108 4.99 -5.83 16.36
C TYR A 108 3.95 -5.77 17.48
N GLY A 109 3.83 -6.86 18.25
CA GLY A 109 2.92 -6.95 19.40
C GLY A 109 1.45 -6.90 18.98
N LYS A 110 0.67 -5.99 19.60
CA LYS A 110 -0.79 -5.87 19.41
C LYS A 110 -1.19 -4.94 18.25
N ALA A 111 -0.22 -4.45 17.46
CA ALA A 111 -0.48 -3.52 16.37
C ALA A 111 -1.15 -4.22 15.17
N LYS A 112 -2.46 -3.98 15.00
CA LYS A 112 -3.25 -4.51 13.87
C LYS A 112 -3.31 -3.52 12.70
N ALA A 113 -3.69 -3.99 11.51
CA ALA A 113 -4.05 -3.13 10.40
C ALA A 113 -5.25 -2.24 10.77
N LEU A 114 -5.31 -1.02 10.22
CA LEU A 114 -6.41 -0.08 10.47
C LEU A 114 -7.60 -0.30 9.54
N VAL A 115 -7.42 -1.11 8.48
CA VAL A 115 -8.43 -1.33 7.46
C VAL A 115 -9.35 -2.46 7.93
N PRO A 116 -10.65 -2.21 8.14
CA PRO A 116 -11.62 -3.23 8.50
C PRO A 116 -11.97 -4.12 7.29
N GLU A 117 -12.55 -5.28 7.57
CA GLU A 117 -13.15 -6.14 6.54
C GLU A 117 -14.44 -5.50 6.00
N ILE A 118 -14.66 -5.60 4.68
CA ILE A 118 -15.84 -5.06 4.00
C ILE A 118 -16.86 -6.18 3.84
N LEU A 119 -17.93 -6.15 4.64
CA LEU A 119 -19.01 -7.13 4.62
C LEU A 119 -20.35 -6.43 4.50
N TYR A 120 -21.21 -6.93 3.63
CA TYR A 120 -22.56 -6.42 3.42
C TYR A 120 -23.63 -7.41 3.92
N GLN A 121 -24.88 -6.92 4.03
CA GLN A 121 -25.97 -7.77 4.52
C GLN A 121 -26.31 -8.88 3.52
N GLU A 122 -26.23 -8.59 2.22
CA GLU A 122 -26.44 -9.55 1.15
C GLU A 122 -25.41 -10.69 1.14
N ASP A 123 -24.23 -10.50 1.74
CA ASP A 123 -23.20 -11.54 1.75
C ASP A 123 -23.62 -12.75 2.59
N ARG A 124 -24.50 -12.55 3.58
CA ARG A 124 -25.15 -13.65 4.31
C ARG A 124 -26.00 -14.52 3.38
N ILE A 125 -26.75 -13.87 2.48
CA ILE A 125 -27.63 -14.53 1.51
C ILE A 125 -26.78 -15.22 0.44
N ARG A 126 -25.74 -14.56 -0.06
CA ARG A 126 -24.79 -15.13 -1.03
C ARG A 126 -24.06 -16.35 -0.46
N ALA A 127 -23.65 -16.31 0.81
CA ALA A 127 -23.02 -17.45 1.47
C ALA A 127 -23.94 -18.68 1.49
N LYS A 128 -25.22 -18.49 1.86
CA LYS A 128 -26.24 -19.56 1.82
C LYS A 128 -26.47 -20.07 0.39
N PHE A 129 -26.57 -19.17 -0.59
CA PHE A 129 -26.74 -19.53 -2.00
C PHE A 129 -25.57 -20.39 -2.51
N TYR A 130 -24.32 -19.96 -2.30
CA TYR A 130 -23.15 -20.70 -2.75
C TYR A 130 -22.94 -22.00 -1.97
N SER A 131 -23.38 -22.07 -0.71
CA SER A 131 -23.40 -23.32 0.07
C SER A 131 -24.37 -24.34 -0.55
N ALA A 132 -25.59 -23.91 -0.89
CA ALA A 132 -26.65 -24.80 -1.39
C ALA A 132 -26.51 -25.16 -2.88
N TYR A 133 -26.20 -24.18 -3.74
CA TYR A 133 -26.22 -24.34 -5.20
C TYR A 133 -24.83 -24.28 -5.84
N GLY A 134 -23.83 -23.73 -5.14
CA GLY A 134 -22.49 -23.54 -5.69
C GLY A 134 -22.42 -22.48 -6.79
N SER A 135 -21.38 -22.56 -7.62
CA SER A 135 -21.25 -21.68 -8.79
C SER A 135 -22.28 -22.07 -9.84
N GLY A 136 -23.08 -21.09 -10.27
CA GLY A 136 -24.10 -21.30 -11.30
C GLY A 136 -23.51 -21.64 -12.67
N PRO A 137 -24.33 -22.11 -13.62
CA PRO A 137 -23.90 -22.45 -14.98
C PRO A 137 -23.52 -21.22 -15.81
N ARG A 138 -24.06 -20.04 -15.46
CA ARG A 138 -23.71 -18.77 -16.10
C ARG A 138 -22.39 -18.26 -15.54
N ALA A 139 -21.38 -18.16 -16.40
CA ALA A 139 -20.10 -17.54 -16.06
C ALA A 139 -20.28 -16.06 -15.72
N PHE A 140 -19.40 -15.53 -14.87
CA PHE A 140 -19.40 -14.10 -14.54
C PHE A 140 -18.81 -13.28 -15.69
N GLU A 141 -19.55 -12.28 -16.16
CA GLU A 141 -19.03 -11.29 -17.12
C GLU A 141 -18.56 -10.05 -16.34
N LEU A 142 -17.27 -10.00 -16.02
CA LEU A 142 -16.69 -8.91 -15.22
C LEU A 142 -16.48 -7.60 -16.01
N PHE A 143 -16.51 -7.64 -17.34
CA PHE A 143 -16.37 -6.46 -18.21
C PHE A 143 -17.61 -5.57 -18.21
N ASN A 144 -18.78 -6.17 -17.93
CA ASN A 144 -20.06 -5.49 -17.96
C ASN A 144 -20.40 -4.98 -16.57
N SER A 145 -20.41 -3.67 -16.36
CA SER A 145 -20.73 -3.05 -15.06
C SER A 145 -22.13 -3.38 -14.55
N ASN A 146 -23.07 -3.59 -15.47
CA ASN A 146 -24.47 -3.89 -15.16
C ASN A 146 -24.78 -5.40 -15.17
N PHE A 147 -23.76 -6.26 -15.14
CA PHE A 147 -23.97 -7.70 -15.17
C PHE A 147 -24.60 -8.19 -13.87
N LYS A 148 -25.81 -8.74 -13.98
CA LYS A 148 -26.49 -9.42 -12.88
C LYS A 148 -26.21 -10.92 -12.95
N SER A 149 -25.41 -11.41 -12.00
CA SER A 149 -25.20 -12.85 -11.81
C SER A 149 -26.48 -13.54 -11.33
N THR A 150 -26.52 -14.87 -11.41
CA THR A 150 -27.63 -15.66 -10.86
C THR A 150 -27.78 -15.46 -9.34
N SER A 151 -26.66 -15.40 -8.62
CA SER A 151 -26.63 -15.07 -7.20
C SER A 151 -27.13 -13.65 -6.90
N GLN A 152 -26.83 -12.68 -7.77
CA GLN A 152 -27.34 -11.31 -7.61
C GLN A 152 -28.86 -11.24 -7.80
N ARG A 153 -29.40 -11.92 -8.82
CA ARG A 153 -30.86 -12.02 -9.02
C ARG A 153 -31.54 -12.70 -7.82
N PHE A 154 -30.90 -13.72 -7.25
CA PHE A 154 -31.39 -14.36 -6.02
C PHE A 154 -31.48 -13.38 -4.85
N VAL A 155 -30.44 -12.57 -4.64
CA VAL A 155 -30.42 -11.56 -3.58
C VAL A 155 -31.50 -10.50 -3.80
N GLU A 156 -31.68 -10.02 -5.03
CA GLU A 156 -32.72 -9.03 -5.37
C GLU A 156 -34.11 -9.59 -5.02
N LYS A 157 -34.42 -10.81 -5.46
CA LYS A 157 -35.69 -11.48 -5.13
C LYS A 157 -35.87 -11.75 -3.65
N TYR A 158 -34.80 -12.13 -2.95
CA TYR A 158 -34.84 -12.31 -1.50
C TYR A 158 -35.18 -11.01 -0.77
N THR A 159 -34.59 -9.91 -1.21
CA THR A 159 -34.83 -8.60 -0.63
C THR A 159 -36.25 -8.11 -0.93
N GLU A 160 -36.76 -8.36 -2.13
CA GLU A 160 -38.15 -8.08 -2.50
C GLU A 160 -39.14 -8.81 -1.57
N LEU A 161 -38.97 -10.12 -1.34
CA LEU A 161 -39.83 -10.89 -0.44
C LEU A 161 -39.67 -10.49 1.03
N GLN A 162 -38.45 -10.17 1.45
CA GLN A 162 -38.19 -9.68 2.80
C GLN A 162 -38.92 -8.35 3.07
N ASN A 163 -38.97 -7.45 2.08
CA ASN A 163 -39.69 -6.19 2.19
C ASN A 163 -41.21 -6.35 2.22
N LEU A 164 -41.74 -7.47 1.68
CA LEU A 164 -43.17 -7.78 1.70
C LEU A 164 -43.65 -8.35 3.05
N GLY A 165 -42.73 -8.63 3.99
CA GLY A 165 -43.07 -8.96 5.38
C GLY A 165 -42.94 -10.45 5.74
N GLU A 166 -42.30 -11.26 4.90
CA GLU A 166 -41.90 -12.62 5.28
C GLU A 166 -40.71 -12.58 6.23
N THR A 167 -40.85 -13.12 7.44
CA THR A 167 -39.82 -13.05 8.49
C THR A 167 -38.91 -14.28 8.54
N ASP A 168 -39.37 -15.43 8.04
CA ASP A 168 -38.66 -16.70 8.20
C ASP A 168 -37.64 -16.90 7.07
N GLU A 169 -36.35 -16.87 7.41
CA GLU A 169 -35.24 -16.96 6.44
C GLU A 169 -35.28 -18.24 5.57
N GLU A 170 -35.74 -19.37 6.12
CA GLU A 170 -35.84 -20.64 5.40
C GLU A 170 -36.99 -20.64 4.38
N LYS A 171 -38.13 -20.03 4.74
CA LYS A 171 -39.28 -19.89 3.85
C LYS A 171 -38.94 -18.94 2.71
N LEU A 172 -38.39 -17.77 3.05
CA LEU A 172 -37.85 -16.79 2.10
C LEU A 172 -36.90 -17.46 1.09
N PHE A 173 -35.92 -18.23 1.58
CA PHE A 173 -34.95 -18.90 0.70
C PHE A 173 -35.60 -19.95 -0.21
N GLY A 174 -36.60 -20.67 0.27
CA GLY A 174 -37.36 -21.64 -0.53
C GLY A 174 -38.24 -20.97 -1.59
N GLU A 175 -38.88 -19.86 -1.24
CA GLU A 175 -39.78 -19.09 -2.11
C GLU A 175 -39.02 -18.33 -3.19
N THR A 176 -37.89 -17.72 -2.86
CA THR A 176 -36.99 -17.13 -3.87
C THR A 176 -36.47 -18.16 -4.85
N GLY A 177 -36.10 -19.35 -4.38
CA GLY A 177 -35.70 -20.46 -5.24
C GLY A 177 -36.78 -20.85 -6.24
N LYS A 178 -38.05 -20.90 -5.79
CA LYS A 178 -39.21 -21.16 -6.66
C LYS A 178 -39.45 -20.02 -7.66
N ALA A 179 -39.34 -18.77 -7.22
CA ALA A 179 -39.50 -17.60 -8.07
C ALA A 179 -38.45 -17.56 -9.20
N LEU A 180 -37.18 -17.86 -8.92
CA LEU A 180 -36.15 -17.91 -9.95
C LEU A 180 -36.32 -19.07 -10.93
N LEU A 181 -36.89 -20.20 -10.49
CA LEU A 181 -37.26 -21.29 -11.39
C LEU A 181 -38.40 -20.88 -12.32
N ALA A 182 -39.37 -20.09 -11.83
CA ALA A 182 -40.42 -19.51 -12.67
C ALA A 182 -39.88 -18.51 -13.70
N GLU A 183 -38.79 -17.80 -13.38
CA GLU A 183 -38.05 -16.95 -14.34
C GLU A 183 -37.17 -17.74 -15.33
N GLY A 184 -37.11 -19.08 -15.21
CA GLY A 184 -36.36 -19.96 -16.10
C GLY A 184 -34.87 -20.08 -15.77
N ILE A 185 -34.42 -19.68 -14.58
CA ILE A 185 -33.02 -19.83 -14.16
C ILE A 185 -32.80 -21.22 -13.56
N THR A 186 -31.83 -21.97 -14.08
CA THR A 186 -31.51 -23.32 -13.60
C THR A 186 -30.68 -23.28 -12.31
N LEU A 187 -31.26 -23.74 -11.21
CA LEU A 187 -30.60 -23.88 -9.92
C LEU A 187 -30.31 -25.36 -9.62
N ARG A 188 -29.04 -25.77 -9.70
CA ARG A 188 -28.61 -27.14 -9.38
C ARG A 188 -28.13 -27.20 -7.93
N ARG A 189 -28.84 -27.91 -7.06
CA ARG A 189 -28.41 -28.09 -5.66
C ARG A 189 -27.19 -29.02 -5.60
N LYS A 190 -26.19 -28.65 -4.79
CA LYS A 190 -24.95 -29.41 -4.61
C LYS A 190 -25.18 -30.79 -3.98
N ASP A 191 -26.23 -30.92 -3.17
CA ASP A 191 -26.50 -32.11 -2.37
C ASP A 191 -27.47 -33.11 -3.05
N GLY A 192 -27.89 -32.83 -4.29
CA GLY A 192 -28.90 -33.59 -5.03
C GLY A 192 -28.35 -34.19 -6.33
N ALA A 193 -27.35 -35.06 -6.23
CA ALA A 193 -26.95 -35.96 -7.30
C ALA A 193 -27.44 -37.40 -7.00
N ALA A 194 -28.75 -37.59 -7.03
CA ALA A 194 -29.34 -38.90 -7.31
C ALA A 194 -29.79 -38.89 -8.78
N GLY A 195 -28.96 -39.46 -9.67
CA GLY A 195 -29.27 -39.60 -11.10
C GLY A 195 -28.05 -39.56 -12.03
N GLY A 196 -27.33 -40.69 -12.10
CA GLY A 196 -26.42 -41.16 -13.16
C GLY A 196 -25.68 -40.18 -14.09
N GLY A 197 -24.35 -40.15 -14.01
CA GLY A 197 -23.50 -39.60 -15.08
C GLY A 197 -22.08 -39.27 -14.62
N GLN A 198 -21.20 -40.28 -14.63
CA GLN A 198 -19.73 -40.22 -14.60
C GLN A 198 -19.09 -39.22 -13.63
N LYS A 199 -18.58 -39.75 -12.51
CA LYS A 199 -17.61 -39.07 -11.65
C LYS A 199 -16.32 -38.75 -12.44
N ALA A 200 -16.23 -37.56 -13.01
CA ALA A 200 -14.95 -36.93 -13.27
C ALA A 200 -14.42 -36.38 -11.94
N ALA A 201 -13.96 -37.28 -11.08
CA ALA A 201 -13.16 -36.95 -9.91
C ALA A 201 -11.79 -36.45 -10.41
N GLN A 202 -11.73 -35.19 -10.86
CA GLN A 202 -10.46 -34.52 -11.11
C GLN A 202 -9.77 -34.33 -9.75
N LYS A 203 -8.71 -35.12 -9.58
CA LYS A 203 -7.89 -35.31 -8.38
C LYS A 203 -7.24 -33.98 -7.95
N PRO A 204 -7.65 -33.35 -6.84
CA PRO A 204 -6.89 -32.23 -6.27
C PRO A 204 -5.61 -32.71 -5.54
N MET A 205 -5.44 -34.02 -5.35
CA MET A 205 -4.24 -34.59 -4.74
C MET A 205 -3.07 -34.73 -5.73
N LEU A 206 -3.35 -34.91 -7.03
CA LEU A 206 -2.29 -35.11 -8.02
C LEU A 206 -1.46 -33.82 -8.22
N THR A 207 -2.10 -32.65 -8.16
CA THR A 207 -1.43 -31.34 -8.26
C THR A 207 -0.55 -31.06 -7.05
N SER A 208 -1.00 -31.39 -5.83
CA SER A 208 -0.20 -31.24 -4.62
C SER A 208 1.07 -32.10 -4.64
N LEU A 209 0.96 -33.36 -5.08
CA LEU A 209 2.12 -34.25 -5.19
C LEU A 209 3.08 -33.82 -6.30
N LYS A 210 2.58 -33.33 -7.44
CA LYS A 210 3.42 -32.82 -8.55
C LYS A 210 4.16 -31.54 -8.18
N LEU A 211 3.53 -30.64 -7.42
CA LEU A 211 4.18 -29.43 -6.94
C LEU A 211 5.29 -29.72 -5.91
N LYS A 212 5.08 -30.71 -5.03
CA LYS A 212 6.12 -31.15 -4.08
C LYS A 212 7.31 -31.78 -4.82
N ALA A 213 7.06 -32.61 -5.82
CA ALA A 213 8.13 -33.23 -6.61
C ALA A 213 8.97 -32.19 -7.36
N LEU A 214 8.35 -31.18 -7.99
CA LEU A 214 9.06 -30.09 -8.67
C LEU A 214 9.87 -29.20 -7.71
N LEU A 215 9.42 -29.08 -6.45
CA LEU A 215 10.12 -28.31 -5.43
C LEU A 215 11.40 -29.03 -4.94
N ASP A 216 11.31 -30.34 -4.72
CA ASP A 216 12.47 -31.19 -4.37
C ASP A 216 13.50 -31.25 -5.51
N GLU A 217 13.03 -31.32 -6.76
CA GLU A 217 13.90 -31.35 -7.94
C GLU A 217 14.67 -30.02 -8.10
N SER A 218 14.05 -28.89 -7.76
CA SER A 218 14.72 -27.59 -7.77
C SER A 218 15.77 -27.44 -6.66
N GLN A 219 15.53 -28.01 -5.46
CA GLN A 219 16.45 -27.93 -4.33
C GLN A 219 17.68 -28.82 -4.52
N SER A 220 17.49 -30.01 -5.10
CA SER A 220 18.57 -30.94 -5.44
C SER A 220 19.49 -30.40 -6.54
N GLN A 221 18.95 -29.70 -7.55
CA GLN A 221 19.77 -29.03 -8.57
C GLN A 221 20.63 -27.89 -7.98
N GLN A 222 20.13 -27.16 -6.99
CA GLN A 222 20.91 -26.12 -6.30
C GLN A 222 22.02 -26.72 -5.42
N GLY A 223 21.75 -27.84 -4.74
CA GLY A 223 22.77 -28.57 -3.97
C GLY A 223 23.91 -29.11 -4.86
N ALA A 224 23.57 -29.73 -5.99
CA ALA A 224 24.56 -30.29 -6.92
C ALA A 224 25.44 -29.20 -7.58
N GLN A 225 24.89 -28.03 -7.87
CA GLN A 225 25.68 -26.89 -8.39
C GLN A 225 26.63 -26.33 -7.33
N GLN A 226 26.23 -26.37 -6.06
CA GLN A 226 27.05 -25.89 -4.95
C GLN A 226 28.18 -26.87 -4.60
N GLU A 227 27.94 -28.19 -4.69
CA GLU A 227 28.97 -29.23 -4.54
C GLU A 227 29.98 -29.20 -5.69
N GLN A 228 29.55 -29.05 -6.95
CA GLN A 228 30.47 -28.91 -8.08
C GLN A 228 31.33 -27.65 -8.00
N HIS A 229 30.81 -26.55 -7.45
CA HIS A 229 31.57 -25.33 -7.21
C HIS A 229 32.57 -25.48 -6.05
N LEU A 230 32.27 -26.32 -5.05
CA LEU A 230 33.19 -26.64 -3.95
C LEU A 230 34.31 -27.59 -4.40
N GLU A 231 34.01 -28.64 -5.17
CA GLU A 231 35.02 -29.55 -5.72
C GLU A 231 35.96 -28.84 -6.71
N SER A 232 35.43 -27.94 -7.54
CA SER A 232 36.25 -27.12 -8.45
C SER A 232 37.17 -26.14 -7.69
N ALA A 233 36.75 -25.66 -6.51
CA ALA A 233 37.57 -24.80 -5.66
C ALA A 233 38.68 -25.59 -4.94
N GLU A 234 38.42 -26.84 -4.54
CA GLU A 234 39.40 -27.72 -3.91
C GLU A 234 40.47 -28.21 -4.91
N GLU A 235 40.10 -28.52 -6.16
CA GLU A 235 41.07 -28.87 -7.21
C GLU A 235 41.98 -27.71 -7.61
N GLN A 236 41.45 -26.48 -7.60
CA GLN A 236 42.27 -25.28 -7.85
C GLN A 236 43.27 -25.02 -6.71
N GLN A 237 42.91 -25.28 -5.45
CA GLN A 237 43.85 -25.16 -4.32
C GLN A 237 44.95 -26.24 -4.34
N LYS A 238 44.68 -27.43 -4.89
CA LYS A 238 45.68 -28.49 -5.00
C LYS A 238 46.73 -28.24 -6.09
N ASN A 239 46.39 -27.43 -7.09
CA ASN A 239 47.25 -27.10 -8.24
C ASN A 239 48.10 -25.82 -8.04
N LEU A 240 48.01 -25.15 -6.88
CA LEU A 240 48.79 -23.94 -6.57
C LEU A 240 50.00 -24.16 -5.65
N SER A 241 50.39 -25.42 -5.43
CA SER A 241 51.58 -25.76 -4.64
C SER A 241 52.68 -26.36 -5.52
N PRO A 242 53.61 -25.57 -6.06
CA PRO A 242 54.91 -26.07 -6.46
C PRO A 242 55.96 -25.78 -5.38
N HIS A 243 56.79 -26.80 -5.13
CA HIS A 243 58.02 -26.85 -4.32
C HIS A 243 57.92 -27.06 -2.81
#